data_AF-A0A4R2TKL1-F1
#
_entry.id   AF-A0A4R2TKL1-F1
#
_cell.length_a   1.000
_cell.length_b   1.000
_cell.length_c   1.000
_cell.angle_alpha   90.00
_cell.angle_beta   90.00
_cell.angle_gamma   90.00
#
_symmetry.space_group_name_H-M   'P 1'
#
loop_
_entity.id
_entity.type
_entity.pdbx_description
1 polymer ?
#
loop_
_entity_poly.entity_id
_entity_poly.type
_entity_poly.pdbx_seq_one_letter_code
_entity_poly.pdbx_strand_id
1 'polypeptide(L)' 'MNLDTKDMITKKLLDAQEMVRDYEMFSKHTNDKEVSKAFKNFAEESGQQARSLQSLIDKYKRN' A
#
# COMPACT_ATOMS: atom_id res chain seq x y z
N MET A 1 -16.54 14.74 5.55
CA MET A 1 -15.07 14.92 5.64
C MET A 1 -14.67 15.82 4.49
N ASN A 2 -14.17 17.03 4.75
CA ASN A 2 -13.52 17.86 3.72
C ASN A 2 -12.04 17.49 3.75
N LEU A 3 -11.64 16.56 2.89
CA LEU A 3 -10.24 16.17 2.75
C LEU A 3 -9.63 17.02 1.63
N ASP A 4 -8.51 17.68 1.92
CA ASP A 4 -7.73 18.29 0.84
C ASP A 4 -6.97 17.20 0.06
N THR A 5 -6.36 17.58 -1.06
CA THR A 5 -5.63 16.62 -1.91
C THR A 5 -4.48 15.92 -1.17
N LYS A 6 -3.82 16.62 -0.25
CA LYS A 6 -2.71 16.06 0.51
C LYS A 6 -3.21 15.03 1.52
N ASP A 7 -4.33 15.29 2.17
CA ASP A 7 -4.98 14.36 3.10
C ASP A 7 -5.41 13.08 2.37
N MET A 8 -6.00 13.21 1.18
CA MET A 8 -6.41 12.06 0.37
C MET A 8 -5.22 11.16 0.00
N ILE A 9 -4.11 11.75 -0.45
CA ILE A 9 -2.90 11.00 -0.82
C ILE A 9 -2.27 10.37 0.42
N THR A 10 -2.20 11.11 1.53
CA THR A 10 -1.64 10.61 2.79
C THR A 10 -2.43 9.42 3.32
N LYS A 11 -3.76 9.50 3.31
CA LYS A 11 -4.61 8.39 3.71
C LYS A 11 -4.38 7.17 2.81
N LYS A 12 -4.36 7.36 1.50
CA LYS A 12 -4.12 6.24 0.57
C LYS A 12 -2.73 5.65 0.66
N LEU A 13 -1.71 6.44 1.00
CA LEU A 13 -0.37 5.93 1.27
C LEU A 13 -0.39 4.99 2.48
N LEU A 14 -1.05 5.38 3.57
CA LEU A 14 -1.17 4.56 4.77
C LEU A 14 -1.95 3.27 4.47
N ASP A 15 -3.06 3.36 3.74
CA ASP A 15 -3.84 2.19 3.29
C ASP A 15 -2.95 1.22 2.48
N ALA A 16 -2.19 1.73 1.50
CA ALA A 16 -1.32 0.88 0.67
C ALA A 16 -0.20 0.21 1.50
N GLN A 17 0.38 0.93 2.46
CA GLN A 17 1.37 0.38 3.38
C GLN A 17 0.78 -0.70 4.30
N GLU A 18 -0.46 -0.52 4.75
CA GLU A 18 -1.20 -1.53 5.53
C GLU A 18 -1.44 -2.79 4.68
N MET A 19 -1.89 -2.64 3.43
CA MET A 19 -2.07 -3.76 2.51
C MET A 19 -0.78 -4.55 2.26
N VAL A 20 0.37 -3.88 2.15
CA VAL A 20 1.66 -4.60 2.08
C VAL A 20 1.84 -5.51 3.29
N ARG A 21 1.65 -4.98 4.51
CA ARG A 21 1.85 -5.75 5.76
C ARG A 21 0.85 -6.90 5.86
N ASP A 22 -0.40 -6.65 5.54
CA ASP A 22 -1.48 -7.64 5.63
C ASP A 22 -1.26 -8.77 4.64
N TYR A 23 -0.99 -8.46 3.36
CA TYR A 23 -0.71 -9.48 2.36
C TYR A 23 0.56 -10.28 2.67
N GLU A 24 1.64 -9.63 3.13
CA GLU A 24 2.83 -10.34 3.57
C GLU A 24 2.54 -11.27 4.74
N MET A 25 1.79 -10.80 5.74
CA MET A 25 1.42 -11.58 6.91
C MET A 25 0.55 -12.77 6.52
N PHE A 26 -0.53 -12.55 5.77
CA PHE A 26 -1.44 -13.62 5.35
C PHE A 26 -0.78 -14.64 4.42
N SER A 27 0.15 -14.21 3.54
CA SER A 27 0.89 -15.13 2.67
C SER A 27 1.69 -16.18 3.45
N LYS A 28 2.09 -15.87 4.69
CA LYS A 28 2.83 -16.73 5.61
C LYS A 28 1.93 -17.61 6.49
N HIS A 29 0.66 -17.24 6.66
CA HIS A 29 -0.29 -17.95 7.54
C HIS A 29 -1.19 -18.93 6.79
N THR A 30 -1.45 -18.72 5.50
CA THR A 30 -2.25 -19.65 4.70
C THR A 30 -1.44 -20.89 4.28
N ASN A 31 -2.09 -22.05 4.29
CA ASN A 31 -1.54 -23.30 3.76
C ASN A 31 -1.86 -23.51 2.27
N ASP A 32 -2.76 -22.69 1.70
CA ASP A 32 -3.08 -22.73 0.29
C ASP A 32 -1.97 -22.05 -0.52
N LYS A 33 -1.33 -22.82 -1.40
CA LYS A 33 -0.17 -22.36 -2.20
C LYS A 33 -0.57 -21.32 -3.25
N GLU A 34 -1.76 -21.43 -3.82
CA GLU A 34 -2.24 -20.48 -4.82
C GLU A 34 -2.54 -19.15 -4.15
N VAL A 35 -3.25 -19.18 -3.01
CA VAL A 35 -3.55 -17.98 -2.22
C VAL A 35 -2.27 -17.34 -1.67
N SER A 36 -1.32 -18.12 -1.15
CA SER A 36 -0.02 -17.60 -0.67
C SER A 36 0.73 -16.87 -1.79
N LYS A 37 0.75 -17.43 -3.00
CA LYS A 37 1.38 -16.80 -4.17
C LYS A 37 0.67 -15.52 -4.57
N ALA A 38 -0.67 -15.53 -4.62
CA ALA A 38 -1.46 -14.35 -4.94
C ALA A 38 -1.20 -13.21 -3.95
N PHE A 39 -1.19 -13.49 -2.64
CA PHE A 39 -0.91 -12.48 -1.62
C PHE A 39 0.51 -11.91 -1.73
N LYS A 40 1.53 -12.72 -2.06
CA LYS A 40 2.88 -12.18 -2.32
C LYS A 40 2.90 -11.20 -3.49
N ASN A 41 2.19 -11.51 -4.57
CA ASN A 41 2.08 -10.60 -5.71
C ASN A 41 1.36 -9.30 -5.32
N PHE A 42 0.25 -9.39 -4.57
CA PHE A 42 -0.49 -8.22 -4.12
C PHE A 42 0.28 -7.35 -3.13
N ALA A 43 1.13 -7.95 -2.29
CA ALA A 43 2.05 -7.20 -1.45
C ALA A 43 3.03 -6.37 -2.28
N GLU A 44 3.57 -6.94 -3.37
CA GLU A 44 4.45 -6.21 -4.28
C GLU A 44 3.74 -5.07 -5.01
N GLU A 45 2.54 -5.32 -5.53
CA GLU A 45 1.70 -4.31 -6.20
C GLU A 45 1.33 -3.16 -5.24
N SER A 46 0.95 -3.49 -4.01
CA SER A 46 0.65 -2.51 -2.96
C SER A 46 1.91 -1.70 -2.60
N GLY A 47 3.09 -2.33 -2.61
CA GLY A 47 4.37 -1.66 -2.43
C GLY A 47 4.68 -0.67 -3.57
N GLN A 48 4.35 -1.01 -4.81
CA GLN A 48 4.46 -0.09 -5.95
C GLN A 48 3.50 1.10 -5.80
N GLN A 49 2.25 0.85 -5.39
CA GLN A 49 1.28 1.91 -5.10
C GLN A 49 1.78 2.85 -4.00
N ALA A 50 2.30 2.31 -2.89
CA ALA A 50 2.85 3.09 -1.79
C ALA A 50 4.02 3.98 -2.24
N ARG A 51 4.93 3.46 -3.08
CA ARG A 51 6.04 4.27 -3.64
C ARG A 51 5.54 5.42 -4.52
N SER A 52 4.55 5.16 -5.36
CA SER A 52 3.94 6.19 -6.22
C SER A 52 3.24 7.27 -5.40
N LEU A 53 2.50 6.88 -4.35
CA LEU A 53 1.83 7.81 -3.44
C LEU A 53 2.83 8.63 -2.63
N GLN A 54 3.91 8.02 -2.13
CA GLN A 54 4.99 8.74 -1.44
C GLN A 54 5.60 9.81 -2.35
N SER A 55 5.84 9.47 -3.63
CA SER A 55 6.37 10.41 -4.62
C SER A 55 5.44 11.60 -4.85
N LEU A 56 4.11 11.39 -4.76
CA LEU A 56 3.14 12.49 -4.82
C LEU A 56 3.20 13.37 -3.57
N ILE A 57 3.26 12.78 -2.37
CA ILE A 57 3.40 13.53 -1.10
C ILE A 57 4.66 14.39 -1.12
N ASP A 58 5.77 13.85 -1.61
CA ASP A 58 7.05 14.57 -1.62
C ASP A 58 7.00 15.82 -2.51
N LYS A 59 6.17 15.83 -3.56
CA LYS A 59 5.92 17.05 -4.36
C LYS A 59 5.21 18.14 -3.55
N TYR A 60 4.30 17.77 -2.65
CA TYR A 60 3.61 18.73 -1.77
C TYR A 60 4.46 19.21 -0.58
N LYS A 61 5.58 18.53 -0.26
CA LYS A 61 6.51 18.96 0.79
C LYS A 61 7.61 19.91 0.29
N ARG A 62 7.85 19.95 -1.03
CA ARG A 62 8.89 20.78 -1.67
C ARG A 62 8.41 22.19 -2.06
N ASN A 63 7.11 22.46 -1.91
CA ASN A 63 6.48 23.77 -2.08
C ASN A 63 6.09 24.32 -0.71
#